data_AF-A0A7C6SPR5-F1
#
_entry.id   AF-A0A7C6SPR5-F1
#
_cell.length_a   1.000
_cell.length_b   1.000
_cell.length_c   1.000
_cell.angle_alpha   90.00
_cell.angle_beta   90.00
_cell.angle_gamma   90.00
#
_symmetry.space_group_name_H-M   'P 1'
#
loop_
_entity.id
_entity.type
_entity.pdbx_description
1 polymer ?
#
loop_
_entity_poly.entity_id
_entity_poly.type
_entity_poly.pdbx_seq_one_letter_code
_entity_poly.pdbx_strand_id
1 'polypeptide(L)'
;LRLNQQRPSDAVNDVLRGLRISDSAPLPCTALTIARKVDRDAGGHQSELNLYRECLTPGTEVSLALTLDSSFLPPKGFTADDLAQALAGFAAQNDAHFISKFPLQQVDIPQAQTPLYMGGGAGYATKTVSYALYGDRQPSAVGSMMQRAYPKKHRHDRDAGLGVAPHMLKLAGTAERLQPMGLCDVKLEPLEGGAHAAQV
;
A
#
# COMPACT_ATOMS: atom_id res chain seq x y z
N LEU A 1 17.42 -19.29 19.25
CA LEU A 1 16.03 -18.94 18.92
C LEU A 1 15.08 -19.93 19.60
N ARG A 2 14.10 -19.46 20.39
CA ARG A 2 13.04 -20.33 20.93
C ARG A 2 11.95 -20.51 19.85
N LEU A 3 12.18 -21.47 18.96
CA LEU A 3 11.26 -21.81 17.87
C LEU A 3 10.27 -22.89 18.34
N ASN A 4 9.05 -22.86 17.82
CA ASN A 4 8.07 -23.91 18.04
C ASN A 4 8.25 -25.01 17.00
N GLN A 5 8.99 -26.07 17.36
CA GLN A 5 9.25 -27.20 16.45
C GLN A 5 8.01 -28.05 16.17
N GLN A 6 7.01 -28.04 17.06
CA GLN A 6 5.78 -28.84 16.89
C GLN A 6 4.77 -28.16 15.98
N ARG A 7 4.82 -26.82 15.87
CA ARG A 7 3.93 -26.02 15.02
C ARG A 7 4.76 -25.12 14.11
N PRO A 8 5.14 -25.57 12.90
CA PRO A 8 5.97 -24.79 11.99
C PRO A 8 5.38 -23.42 11.64
N SER A 9 4.05 -23.31 11.53
CA SER A 9 3.33 -22.08 11.22
C SER A 9 3.06 -21.16 12.42
N ASP A 10 3.65 -21.43 13.58
CA ASP A 10 3.52 -20.57 14.75
C ASP A 10 4.20 -19.22 14.48
N ALA A 11 3.58 -18.11 14.90
CA ALA A 11 4.10 -16.76 14.69
C ALA A 11 5.49 -16.57 15.34
N VAL A 12 5.86 -17.35 16.36
CA VAL A 12 7.21 -17.32 16.92
C VAL A 12 8.28 -17.82 15.93
N ASN A 13 7.89 -18.53 14.89
CA ASN A 13 8.78 -18.98 13.81
C ASN A 13 8.82 -17.99 12.64
N ASP A 14 7.99 -16.95 12.63
CA ASP A 14 7.98 -15.95 11.56
C ASP A 14 9.18 -15.02 11.70
N VAL A 15 9.88 -14.80 10.59
CA VAL A 15 11.02 -13.87 10.50
C VAL A 15 10.60 -12.43 10.83
N LEU A 16 9.36 -12.05 10.50
CA LEU A 16 8.84 -10.71 10.71
C LEU A 16 8.68 -10.36 12.19
N ARG A 17 8.82 -11.31 13.12
CA ARG A 17 8.94 -11.00 14.56
C ARG A 17 10.11 -10.08 14.88
N GLY A 18 11.13 -10.07 14.03
CA GLY A 18 12.28 -9.18 14.14
C GLY A 18 12.03 -7.77 13.58
N LEU A 19 10.95 -7.56 12.82
CA LEU A 19 10.53 -6.26 12.29
C LEU A 19 9.36 -5.75 13.13
N ARG A 20 9.61 -4.74 13.95
CA ARG A 20 8.58 -4.15 14.84
C ARG A 20 8.35 -2.70 14.49
N ILE A 21 7.08 -2.32 14.32
CA ILE A 21 6.65 -0.95 14.07
C ILE A 21 5.77 -0.56 15.26
N SER A 22 6.09 0.55 15.92
CA SER A 22 5.25 1.08 17.01
C SER A 22 3.94 1.65 16.47
N ASP A 23 2.95 1.81 17.35
CA ASP A 23 1.86 2.75 17.07
C ASP A 23 2.42 4.19 16.98
N SER A 24 1.72 5.07 16.29
CA SER A 24 2.05 6.49 16.26
C SER A 24 1.62 7.17 17.56
N ALA A 25 2.17 8.36 17.83
CA ALA A 25 1.55 9.27 18.78
C ALA A 25 0.12 9.65 18.30
N PRO A 26 -0.81 9.95 19.22
CA PRO A 26 -2.09 10.55 18.85
C PRO A 26 -1.89 11.84 18.06
N LEU A 27 -2.64 12.00 16.98
CA LEU A 27 -2.62 13.21 16.15
C LEU A 27 -3.76 14.16 16.56
N PRO A 28 -3.60 15.48 16.42
CA PRO A 28 -4.67 16.43 16.70
C PRO A 28 -5.81 16.28 15.67
N CYS A 29 -7.05 16.59 16.06
CA CYS A 29 -8.19 16.55 15.13
C CYS A 29 -8.03 17.50 13.94
N THR A 30 -7.18 18.53 14.04
CA THR A 30 -6.84 19.44 12.93
C THR A 30 -6.04 18.75 11.81
N ALA A 31 -5.46 17.58 12.07
CA ALA A 31 -4.82 16.75 11.07
C ALA A 31 -5.83 15.92 10.25
N LEU A 32 -7.12 15.95 10.59
CA LEU A 32 -8.17 15.23 9.88
C LEU A 32 -8.88 16.13 8.86
N THR A 33 -9.35 15.50 7.78
CA THR A 33 -10.21 16.08 6.76
C THR A 33 -11.25 15.05 6.31
N ILE A 34 -12.29 15.51 5.64
CA ILE A 34 -13.29 14.66 5.01
C ILE A 34 -13.09 14.70 3.50
N ALA A 35 -12.72 13.57 2.91
CA ALA A 35 -12.51 13.45 1.48
C ALA A 35 -13.60 12.59 0.83
N ARG A 36 -14.10 13.02 -0.33
CA ARG A 36 -15.03 12.24 -1.14
C ARG A 36 -14.26 11.14 -1.86
N LYS A 37 -14.77 9.90 -1.83
CA LYS A 37 -14.21 8.80 -2.61
C LYS A 37 -14.68 8.92 -4.07
N VAL A 38 -13.74 8.85 -5.00
CA VAL A 38 -14.00 8.80 -6.44
C VAL A 38 -13.36 7.55 -7.02
N ASP A 39 -14.14 6.77 -7.78
CA ASP A 39 -13.63 5.62 -8.51
C ASP A 39 -13.55 6.00 -10.00
N ARG A 40 -12.36 5.91 -10.60
CA ARG A 40 -12.11 6.24 -12.00
C ARG A 40 -11.78 4.98 -12.80
N ASP A 41 -12.43 4.79 -13.94
CA ASP A 41 -12.13 3.65 -14.83
C ASP A 41 -11.00 3.97 -15.83
N ALA A 42 -10.59 2.95 -16.59
CA ALA A 42 -9.55 3.08 -17.62
C ALA A 42 -9.95 3.99 -18.79
N GLY A 43 -11.25 4.24 -19.00
CA GLY A 43 -11.76 5.21 -19.98
C GLY A 43 -11.82 6.65 -19.44
N GLY A 44 -11.54 6.85 -18.14
CA GLY A 44 -11.59 8.14 -17.47
C GLY A 44 -12.96 8.54 -16.93
N HIS A 45 -13.96 7.66 -17.05
CA HIS A 45 -15.25 7.90 -16.44
C HIS A 45 -15.10 7.85 -14.90
N GLN A 46 -15.60 8.89 -14.26
CA GLN A 46 -15.60 9.02 -12.81
C GLN A 46 -16.96 8.59 -12.29
N SER A 47 -16.98 7.48 -11.55
CA SER A 47 -18.15 7.10 -10.77
C SER A 47 -18.06 7.77 -9.41
N GLU A 48 -19.00 8.66 -9.17
CA GLU A 48 -19.15 9.33 -7.89
C GLU A 48 -19.97 8.43 -6.96
N LEU A 49 -19.30 7.86 -5.97
CA LEU A 49 -20.00 7.18 -4.88
C LEU A 49 -20.45 8.24 -3.87
N ASN A 50 -21.65 8.07 -3.29
CA ASN A 50 -22.11 8.85 -2.14
C ASN A 50 -21.37 8.40 -0.87
N LEU A 51 -20.04 8.40 -0.90
CA LEU A 51 -19.16 7.93 0.16
C LEU A 51 -18.08 8.97 0.44
N TYR A 52 -18.05 9.41 1.69
CA TYR A 52 -17.03 10.28 2.24
C TYR A 52 -16.24 9.51 3.29
N ARG A 53 -14.96 9.85 3.46
CA ARG A 53 -14.09 9.28 4.48
C ARG A 53 -13.45 10.38 5.28
N GLU A 54 -13.51 10.24 6.60
CA GLU A 54 -12.57 10.91 7.48
C GLU A 54 -11.18 10.29 7.26
N CYS A 55 -10.19 11.13 6.97
CA CYS A 55 -8.82 10.71 6.71
C CYS A 55 -7.83 11.81 7.12
N LEU A 56 -6.54 11.48 7.13
CA LEU A 56 -5.50 12.48 7.36
C LEU A 56 -5.45 13.49 6.21
N THR A 57 -5.27 14.76 6.56
CA THR A 57 -5.02 15.84 5.62
C THR A 57 -3.69 15.57 4.90
N PRO A 58 -3.65 15.63 3.56
CA PRO A 58 -2.41 15.48 2.80
C PRO A 58 -1.32 16.44 3.31
N GLY A 59 -0.09 15.92 3.46
CA GLY A 59 1.03 16.67 4.04
C GLY A 59 1.14 16.57 5.57
N THR A 60 0.23 15.83 6.24
CA THR A 60 0.40 15.48 7.65
C THR A 60 1.58 14.51 7.82
N GLU A 61 2.52 14.86 8.69
CA GLU A 61 3.64 14.00 9.05
C GLU A 61 3.29 13.12 10.27
N VAL A 62 3.71 11.85 10.21
CA VAL A 62 3.50 10.88 11.29
C VAL A 62 4.79 10.12 11.52
N SER A 63 5.30 10.15 12.76
CA SER A 63 6.52 9.43 13.16
C SER A 63 6.17 8.15 13.90
N LEU A 64 6.85 7.05 13.53
CA LEU A 64 6.72 5.75 14.17
C LEU A 64 8.12 5.17 14.41
N ALA A 65 8.29 4.38 15.46
CA ALA A 65 9.55 3.68 15.72
C ALA A 65 9.58 2.36 14.95
N LEU A 66 10.57 2.20 14.07
CA LEU A 66 10.89 0.94 13.40
C LEU A 66 12.09 0.29 14.11
N THR A 67 11.91 -0.92 14.61
CA THR A 67 12.99 -1.73 15.20
C THR A 67 13.27 -2.95 14.34
N LEU A 68 14.54 -3.12 13.96
CA LEU A 68 15.05 -4.27 13.23
C LEU A 68 15.94 -5.10 14.17
N ASP A 69 15.40 -6.19 14.69
CA ASP A 69 16.09 -7.09 15.62
C ASP A 69 16.86 -8.18 14.86
N SER A 70 18.17 -7.98 14.75
CA SER A 70 19.09 -8.89 14.08
C SER A 70 19.21 -10.27 14.72
N SER A 71 18.67 -10.47 15.93
CA SER A 71 18.60 -11.80 16.55
C SER A 71 17.62 -12.73 15.84
N PHE A 72 16.63 -12.16 15.15
CA PHE A 72 15.58 -12.87 14.43
C PHE A 72 15.66 -12.67 12.91
N LEU A 73 16.09 -11.48 12.47
CA LEU A 73 16.19 -11.15 11.07
C LEU A 73 17.41 -11.82 10.41
N PRO A 74 17.30 -12.23 9.14
CA PRO A 74 18.43 -12.65 8.34
C PRO A 74 19.50 -11.55 8.27
N PRO A 75 20.79 -11.92 8.15
CA PRO A 75 21.88 -10.95 8.08
C PRO A 75 21.87 -10.08 6.81
N LYS A 76 21.00 -10.35 5.84
CA LYS A 76 20.85 -9.59 4.59
C LYS A 76 19.36 -9.43 4.25
N GLY A 77 19.01 -8.33 3.59
CA GLY A 77 17.64 -8.06 3.09
C GLY A 77 16.71 -7.37 4.10
N PHE A 78 17.23 -6.95 5.25
CA PHE A 78 16.48 -6.25 6.30
C PHE A 78 17.26 -5.07 6.87
N THR A 79 17.79 -4.23 6.00
CA THR A 79 18.29 -2.89 6.32
C THR A 79 17.27 -1.81 5.97
N ALA A 80 17.49 -0.58 6.42
CA ALA A 80 16.66 0.55 5.99
C ALA A 80 16.67 0.71 4.46
N ASP A 81 17.83 0.52 3.83
CA ASP A 81 17.98 0.58 2.37
C ASP A 81 17.23 -0.55 1.67
N ASP A 82 17.30 -1.78 2.19
CA ASP A 82 16.56 -2.92 1.63
C ASP A 82 15.04 -2.66 1.67
N LEU A 83 14.54 -2.10 2.79
CA LEU A 83 13.14 -1.74 2.94
C LEU A 83 12.72 -0.63 1.98
N ALA A 84 13.53 0.43 1.87
CA ALA A 84 13.28 1.52 0.92
C ALA A 84 13.26 1.01 -0.53
N GLN A 85 14.20 0.14 -0.90
CA GLN A 85 14.25 -0.50 -2.22
C GLN A 85 13.03 -1.40 -2.47
N ALA A 86 12.60 -2.16 -1.47
CA ALA A 86 11.40 -3.00 -1.58
C ALA A 86 10.12 -2.16 -1.79
N LEU A 87 9.98 -1.04 -1.06
CA LEU A 87 8.87 -0.10 -1.23
C LEU A 87 8.87 0.54 -2.61
N ALA A 88 10.02 1.09 -3.03
CA ALA A 88 10.18 1.69 -4.36
C ALA A 88 9.94 0.67 -5.48
N GLY A 89 10.44 -0.55 -5.33
CA GLY A 89 10.22 -1.65 -6.27
C GLY A 89 8.75 -2.03 -6.39
N PHE A 90 8.04 -2.16 -5.26
CA PHE A 90 6.60 -2.43 -5.27
C PHE A 90 5.80 -1.31 -5.96
N ALA A 91 6.10 -0.05 -5.64
CA ALA A 91 5.42 1.08 -6.27
C ALA A 91 5.69 1.16 -7.77
N ALA A 92 6.93 0.95 -8.22
CA ALA A 92 7.26 0.90 -9.64
C ALA A 92 6.49 -0.20 -10.39
N GLN A 93 6.33 -1.37 -9.77
CA GLN A 93 5.53 -2.46 -10.34
C GLN A 93 4.03 -2.12 -10.39
N ASN A 94 3.50 -1.54 -9.31
CA ASN A 94 2.12 -1.06 -9.27
C ASN A 94 1.88 0.02 -10.34
N ASP A 95 2.84 0.93 -10.55
CA ASP A 95 2.74 1.96 -11.56
C ASP A 95 2.76 1.38 -12.98
N ALA A 96 3.72 0.49 -13.26
CA ALA A 96 3.86 -0.13 -14.56
C ALA A 96 2.64 -0.98 -14.95
N HIS A 97 2.08 -1.76 -14.02
CA HIS A 97 1.05 -2.76 -14.33
C HIS A 97 -0.37 -2.37 -13.96
N PHE A 98 -0.56 -1.33 -13.14
CA PHE A 98 -1.88 -0.87 -12.70
C PHE A 98 -2.11 0.63 -12.98
N ILE A 99 -1.34 1.54 -12.36
CA ILE A 99 -1.62 2.99 -12.46
C ILE A 99 -1.51 3.49 -13.92
N SER A 100 -0.55 2.98 -14.69
CA SER A 100 -0.34 3.33 -16.10
C SER A 100 -1.54 3.05 -17.01
N LYS A 101 -2.52 2.26 -16.54
CA LYS A 101 -3.72 1.88 -17.30
C LYS A 101 -4.86 2.89 -17.14
N PHE A 102 -4.68 3.92 -16.32
CA PHE A 102 -5.71 4.90 -16.03
C PHE A 102 -5.30 6.30 -16.50
N PRO A 103 -6.27 7.12 -16.96
CA PRO A 103 -6.03 8.53 -17.24
C PRO A 103 -5.84 9.31 -15.94
N LEU A 104 -4.76 10.09 -15.86
CA LEU A 104 -4.33 10.81 -14.65
C LEU A 104 -4.55 12.33 -14.73
N GLN A 105 -5.30 12.82 -15.72
CA GLN A 105 -5.67 14.23 -15.80
C GLN A 105 -6.45 14.63 -14.54
N GLN A 106 -6.13 15.79 -13.96
CA GLN A 106 -6.73 16.30 -12.73
C GLN A 106 -6.50 15.39 -11.50
N VAL A 107 -5.55 14.46 -11.59
CA VAL A 107 -5.04 13.72 -10.44
C VAL A 107 -3.72 14.35 -10.04
N ASP A 108 -3.70 14.91 -8.84
CA ASP A 108 -2.48 15.35 -8.19
C ASP A 108 -1.83 14.14 -7.51
N ILE A 109 -0.74 13.67 -8.09
CA ILE A 109 0.06 12.57 -7.54
C ILE A 109 1.29 13.21 -6.88
N PRO A 110 1.39 13.21 -5.54
CA PRO A 110 2.56 13.72 -4.85
C PRO A 110 3.83 13.02 -5.34
N GLN A 111 4.91 13.77 -5.54
CA GLN A 111 6.22 13.19 -5.73
C GLN A 111 6.68 12.59 -4.40
N ALA A 112 6.64 11.26 -4.31
CA ALA A 112 7.13 10.50 -3.16
C ALA A 112 8.48 9.86 -3.51
N GLN A 113 9.46 9.99 -2.62
CA GLN A 113 10.77 9.35 -2.83
C GLN A 113 10.72 7.85 -2.50
N THR A 114 10.01 7.49 -1.42
CA THR A 114 9.77 6.12 -0.99
C THR A 114 8.25 5.92 -0.83
N PRO A 115 7.53 5.73 -1.94
CA PRO A 115 6.08 5.58 -1.93
C PRO A 115 5.62 4.36 -1.13
N LEU A 116 4.61 4.57 -0.28
CA LEU A 116 3.90 3.53 0.45
C LEU A 116 2.39 3.73 0.32
N TYR A 117 1.68 2.67 -0.07
CA TYR A 117 0.22 2.68 -0.10
C TYR A 117 -0.37 2.01 1.14
N MET A 118 -1.03 2.78 1.99
CA MET A 118 -1.63 2.32 3.25
C MET A 118 -3.15 2.53 3.34
N GLY A 119 -3.78 1.84 4.30
CA GLY A 119 -5.23 1.92 4.52
C GLY A 119 -6.09 1.09 3.56
N GLY A 120 -7.30 0.73 4.00
CA GLY A 120 -8.24 -0.10 3.23
C GLY A 120 -8.86 0.60 2.01
N GLY A 121 -8.66 1.91 1.86
CA GLY A 121 -9.17 2.70 0.73
C GLY A 121 -8.30 2.65 -0.53
N ALA A 122 -7.03 2.25 -0.42
CA ALA A 122 -6.02 2.33 -1.49
C ALA A 122 -6.21 1.32 -2.64
N GLY A 123 -7.23 0.46 -2.57
CA GLY A 123 -7.58 -0.49 -3.63
C GLY A 123 -6.82 -1.81 -3.56
N TYR A 124 -7.28 -2.78 -4.35
CA TYR A 124 -6.77 -4.17 -4.35
C TYR A 124 -5.30 -4.26 -4.79
N ALA A 125 -4.91 -3.51 -5.81
CA ALA A 125 -3.57 -3.56 -6.37
C ALA A 125 -2.48 -3.25 -5.34
N THR A 126 -2.76 -2.32 -4.43
CA THR A 126 -1.81 -1.90 -3.39
C THR A 126 -1.75 -2.83 -2.19
N LYS A 127 -2.58 -3.88 -2.15
CA LYS A 127 -2.67 -4.85 -1.04
C LYS A 127 -2.33 -6.28 -1.46
N THR A 128 -1.87 -6.46 -2.69
CA THR A 128 -1.59 -7.79 -3.24
C THR A 128 -0.33 -7.78 -4.07
N VAL A 129 0.29 -8.94 -4.22
CA VAL A 129 1.49 -9.16 -5.05
C VAL A 129 1.15 -9.69 -6.44
N SER A 130 -0.14 -9.80 -6.78
CA SER A 130 -0.63 -10.41 -8.02
C SER A 130 -0.02 -9.80 -9.28
N TYR A 131 0.24 -8.49 -9.28
CA TYR A 131 0.79 -7.76 -10.41
C TYR A 131 2.26 -8.12 -10.65
N ALA A 132 3.05 -8.24 -9.58
CA ALA A 132 4.42 -8.72 -9.66
C ALA A 132 4.50 -10.19 -10.12
N LEU A 133 3.53 -11.03 -9.72
CA LEU A 133 3.51 -12.45 -10.06
C LEU A 133 3.03 -12.73 -11.49
N TYR A 134 2.01 -12.00 -11.96
CA TYR A 134 1.37 -12.27 -13.25
C TYR A 134 1.79 -11.30 -14.36
N GLY A 135 2.40 -10.15 -14.03
CA GLY A 135 2.79 -9.12 -14.99
C GLY A 135 1.61 -8.73 -15.88
N ASP A 136 1.81 -8.74 -17.20
CA ASP A 136 0.77 -8.40 -18.18
C ASP A 136 -0.42 -9.37 -18.21
N ARG A 137 -0.29 -10.57 -17.62
CA ARG A 137 -1.41 -11.51 -17.48
C ARG A 137 -2.31 -11.18 -16.29
N GLN A 138 -1.96 -10.19 -15.47
CA GLN A 138 -2.75 -9.81 -14.30
C GLN A 138 -4.23 -9.55 -14.60
N PRO A 139 -4.65 -8.92 -15.72
CA PRO A 139 -6.07 -8.62 -15.93
C PRO A 139 -6.92 -9.89 -16.00
N SER A 140 -6.40 -10.94 -16.66
CA SER A 140 -7.08 -12.23 -16.75
C SER A 140 -7.03 -12.99 -15.43
N ALA A 141 -5.86 -13.04 -14.78
CA ALA A 141 -5.67 -13.79 -13.54
C ALA A 141 -6.47 -13.19 -12.37
N VAL A 142 -6.28 -11.88 -12.11
CA VAL A 142 -6.97 -11.14 -11.05
C VAL A 142 -8.46 -11.05 -11.35
N GLY A 143 -8.85 -10.74 -12.60
CA GLY A 143 -10.26 -10.71 -13.00
C GLY A 143 -10.98 -12.04 -12.74
N SER A 144 -10.34 -13.17 -13.09
CA SER A 144 -10.89 -14.50 -12.82
C SER A 144 -10.99 -14.81 -11.32
N MET A 145 -9.98 -14.43 -10.52
CA MET A 145 -9.99 -14.59 -9.07
C MET A 145 -11.12 -13.77 -8.44
N MET A 146 -11.26 -12.50 -8.82
CA MET A 146 -12.29 -11.61 -8.29
C MET A 146 -13.69 -12.02 -8.75
N GLN A 147 -13.86 -12.45 -10.00
CA GLN A 147 -15.14 -12.97 -10.49
C GLN A 147 -15.58 -14.22 -9.72
N ARG A 148 -14.64 -15.11 -9.36
CA ARG A 148 -14.96 -16.27 -8.51
C ARG A 148 -15.36 -15.88 -7.10
N ALA A 149 -14.69 -14.89 -6.51
CA ALA A 149 -15.00 -14.39 -5.17
C ALA A 149 -16.31 -13.57 -5.14
N TYR A 150 -16.63 -12.87 -6.23
CA TYR A 150 -17.74 -11.91 -6.32
C TYR A 150 -18.58 -12.10 -7.61
N PRO A 151 -19.18 -13.27 -7.85
CA PRO A 151 -19.72 -13.65 -9.16
C PRO A 151 -20.88 -12.79 -9.68
N LYS A 152 -21.58 -12.08 -8.78
CA LYS A 152 -22.73 -11.23 -9.11
C LYS A 152 -22.44 -9.74 -9.01
N LYS A 153 -21.18 -9.34 -8.77
CA LYS A 153 -20.81 -7.93 -8.55
C LYS A 153 -19.70 -7.51 -9.52
N HIS A 154 -19.77 -6.25 -9.94
CA HIS A 154 -18.68 -5.53 -10.62
C HIS A 154 -18.15 -6.10 -11.95
N ARG A 155 -18.67 -7.22 -12.48
CA ARG A 155 -18.37 -7.75 -13.83
C ARG A 155 -16.87 -7.93 -14.11
N HIS A 156 -16.18 -8.57 -13.17
CA HIS A 156 -14.73 -8.83 -13.25
C HIS A 156 -14.36 -9.81 -14.37
N ASP A 157 -15.32 -10.53 -14.93
CA ASP A 157 -15.18 -11.33 -16.14
C ASP A 157 -14.76 -10.49 -17.37
N ARG A 158 -14.97 -9.17 -17.34
CA ARG A 158 -14.64 -8.26 -18.43
C ARG A 158 -13.27 -7.60 -18.30
N ASP A 159 -12.64 -7.70 -17.13
CA ASP A 159 -11.40 -6.97 -16.82
C ASP A 159 -10.25 -7.31 -17.80
N ALA A 160 -10.21 -8.55 -18.28
CA ALA A 160 -9.25 -8.98 -19.29
C ALA A 160 -9.34 -8.16 -20.59
N GLY A 161 -10.56 -7.85 -21.04
CA GLY A 161 -10.79 -7.02 -22.23
C GLY A 161 -10.53 -5.53 -22.00
N LEU A 162 -10.55 -5.09 -20.73
CA LEU A 162 -10.23 -3.72 -20.33
C LEU A 162 -8.71 -3.49 -20.13
N GLY A 163 -7.92 -4.56 -20.14
CA GLY A 163 -6.46 -4.50 -19.96
C GLY A 163 -6.01 -4.23 -18.52
N VAL A 164 -6.93 -4.20 -17.54
CA VAL A 164 -6.64 -4.01 -16.12
C VAL A 164 -7.72 -4.62 -15.23
N ALA A 165 -7.32 -5.33 -14.17
CA ALA A 165 -8.19 -5.83 -13.13
C ALA A 165 -7.67 -5.39 -11.76
N PRO A 166 -8.51 -5.08 -10.77
CA PRO A 166 -9.85 -4.54 -10.97
C PRO A 166 -9.81 -3.23 -11.77
N HIS A 167 -10.81 -2.97 -12.59
CA HIS A 167 -10.78 -1.85 -13.55
C HIS A 167 -11.11 -0.45 -12.98
N MET A 168 -10.92 -0.23 -11.67
CA MET A 168 -11.24 1.06 -11.01
C MET A 168 -10.07 1.55 -10.16
N LEU A 169 -9.48 2.69 -10.54
CA LEU A 169 -8.53 3.46 -9.75
C LEU A 169 -9.24 4.17 -8.59
N LYS A 170 -8.63 4.12 -7.41
CA LYS A 170 -9.19 4.67 -6.16
C LYS A 170 -8.59 6.04 -5.89
N LEU A 171 -9.43 7.07 -5.96
CA LEU A 171 -9.06 8.46 -5.73
C LEU A 171 -9.89 9.05 -4.58
N ALA A 172 -9.37 10.11 -3.97
CA ALA A 172 -10.11 10.92 -3.02
C ALA A 172 -9.73 12.40 -3.16
N GLY A 173 -10.67 13.30 -2.87
CA GLY A 173 -10.41 14.75 -2.90
C GLY A 173 -11.64 15.57 -3.23
N THR A 174 -11.41 16.77 -3.75
CA THR A 174 -12.45 17.67 -4.28
C THR A 174 -12.58 17.48 -5.79
N ALA A 175 -13.62 18.07 -6.41
CA ALA A 175 -13.81 18.03 -7.87
C ALA A 175 -12.62 18.63 -8.63
N GLU A 176 -11.90 19.57 -8.02
CA GLU A 176 -10.78 20.30 -8.62
C GLU A 176 -9.43 19.64 -8.36
N ARG A 177 -9.31 18.81 -7.32
CA ARG A 177 -8.06 18.15 -6.92
C ARG A 177 -8.34 16.76 -6.34
N LEU A 178 -8.15 15.74 -7.17
CA LEU A 178 -8.18 14.35 -6.76
C LEU A 178 -6.77 13.84 -6.51
N GLN A 179 -6.61 12.94 -5.54
CA GLN A 179 -5.32 12.31 -5.22
C GLN A 179 -5.50 10.79 -5.07
N PRO A 180 -4.44 9.98 -5.32
CA PRO A 180 -4.48 8.55 -5.04
C PRO A 180 -4.76 8.28 -3.56
N MET A 181 -5.71 7.40 -3.28
CA MET A 181 -6.04 7.07 -1.90
C MET A 181 -4.90 6.33 -1.20
N GLY A 182 -4.52 6.82 -0.01
CA GLY A 182 -3.58 6.13 0.87
C GLY A 182 -2.13 6.14 0.41
N LEU A 183 -1.78 6.95 -0.61
CA LEU A 183 -0.40 7.18 -1.00
C LEU A 183 0.28 8.08 0.04
N CYS A 184 1.37 7.58 0.61
CA CYS A 184 2.24 8.27 1.53
C CYS A 184 3.68 8.23 1.00
N ASP A 185 4.50 9.17 1.47
CA ASP A 185 5.95 9.09 1.33
C ASP A 185 6.56 8.65 2.66
N VAL A 186 7.62 7.84 2.61
CA VAL A 186 8.28 7.29 3.80
C VAL A 186 9.72 7.78 3.85
N LYS A 187 10.12 8.26 5.03
CA LYS A 187 11.52 8.53 5.35
C LYS A 187 11.96 7.57 6.44
N LEU A 188 13.06 6.86 6.18
CA LEU A 188 13.67 5.95 7.13
C LEU A 188 14.92 6.64 7.68
N GLU A 189 14.84 7.08 8.93
CA GLU A 189 15.91 7.83 9.58
C GLU A 189 16.41 7.05 10.81
N PRO A 190 17.73 6.94 11.02
CA PRO A 190 18.26 6.43 12.27
C PRO A 190 17.80 7.31 13.44
N LEU A 191 17.46 6.70 14.57
CA LEU A 191 17.21 7.44 15.81
C LEU A 191 18.52 8.09 16.28
N GLU A 192 18.56 9.43 16.35
CA GLU A 192 19.71 10.15 16.91
C GLU A 192 19.95 9.72 18.37
N GLY A 193 21.18 9.32 18.69
CA GLY A 193 21.56 8.84 20.03
C GLY A 193 21.43 7.33 20.25
N GLY A 194 21.23 6.53 19.20
CA GLY A 194 21.21 5.06 19.26
C GLY A 194 22.56 4.43 19.62
N ALA A 195 22.97 4.57 20.88
CA ALA A 195 23.96 3.69 21.49
C ALA A 195 23.45 2.25 21.39
N HIS A 196 24.39 1.34 21.16
CA HIS A 196 24.27 -0.07 21.51
C HIS A 196 23.80 -0.22 22.97
N ALA A 197 22.50 -0.15 23.23
CA ALA A 197 21.93 -0.61 24.49
C ALA A 197 21.72 -2.12 24.41
N ALA A 198 22.82 -2.84 24.18
CA ALA A 198 22.96 -4.15 24.79
C ALA A 198 23.38 -3.89 26.23
N GLN A 199 22.50 -4.13 27.19
CA GLN A 199 22.89 -4.46 28.56
C GLN A 199 21.74 -5.10 29.34
N VAL A 200 21.91 -6.42 29.50
CA VAL A 200 21.37 -7.41 30.46
C VAL A 200 19.86 -7.59 30.56
#